data_AF-A0A1I8C090-F1
#
_entry.id   AF-A0A1I8C090-F1
#
_cell.length_a   1.000
_cell.length_b   1.000
_cell.length_c   1.000
_cell.angle_alpha   90.00
_cell.angle_beta   90.00
_cell.angle_gamma   90.00
#
_symmetry.space_group_name_H-M   'P 1'
#
loop_
_entity.id
_entity.type
_entity.pdbx_description
1 polymer ?
#
loop_
_entity_poly.entity_id
_entity_poly.type
_entity_poly.pdbx_seq_one_letter_code
_entity_poly.pdbx_strand_id
1 'polypeptide(L)'
;MPSSIGFDPYKMLQLNQRCTLIQINQAYKKMALKWHPDKNLNQKELAHQLFLKIKQAFEFLKDDQKRDNYDKQMARKKAAMAEELKRKNLNERRRKRNQFKAQQRADTAARQRNLIDLEELKRANEKLKEEIKNIIKIIEKTHKSNQQTIEYLQKKLRNMKF
;
A
#
# COMPACT_ATOMS: atom_id res chain seq x y z
N MET A 1 -16.49 -41.25 12.04
CA MET A 1 -15.80 -41.14 13.34
C MET A 1 -15.42 -39.68 13.57
N PRO A 2 -15.69 -39.07 14.73
CA PRO A 2 -15.59 -37.61 14.91
C PRO A 2 -14.13 -37.22 15.11
N SER A 3 -13.38 -37.12 14.01
CA SER A 3 -11.91 -36.96 14.01
C SER A 3 -11.44 -35.50 14.03
N SER A 4 -12.24 -34.57 14.56
CA SER A 4 -11.81 -33.19 14.74
C SER A 4 -12.44 -32.60 15.99
N ILE A 5 -11.66 -32.54 17.07
CA ILE A 5 -11.96 -31.66 18.19
C ILE A 5 -11.87 -30.21 17.68
N GLY A 6 -12.91 -29.40 17.91
CA GLY A 6 -13.01 -28.02 17.43
C GLY A 6 -12.09 -27.02 18.13
N PHE A 7 -11.12 -27.50 18.91
CA PHE A 7 -10.17 -26.69 19.67
C PHE A 7 -8.76 -27.30 19.61
N ASP A 8 -7.76 -26.57 20.08
CA ASP A 8 -6.38 -27.08 20.13
C ASP A 8 -6.15 -27.84 21.45
N PRO A 9 -5.99 -29.18 21.41
CA PRO A 9 -5.89 -29.99 22.61
C PRO A 9 -4.59 -29.72 23.38
N TYR A 10 -3.51 -29.33 22.69
CA TYR A 10 -2.26 -28.96 23.32
C TYR A 10 -2.43 -27.64 24.09
N LYS A 11 -3.08 -26.64 23.50
CA LYS A 11 -3.37 -25.37 24.20
C LYS A 11 -4.31 -25.56 25.38
N MET A 12 -5.32 -26.44 25.27
CA MET A 12 -6.23 -26.73 26.38
C MET A 12 -5.51 -27.32 27.60
N LEU A 13 -4.52 -28.17 27.38
CA LEU A 13 -3.66 -28.71 28.46
C LEU A 13 -2.43 -27.85 28.78
N GLN A 14 -2.26 -26.71 28.08
CA GLN A 14 -1.09 -25.83 28.19
C GLN A 14 0.25 -26.55 27.93
N LEU A 15 0.26 -27.40 26.91
CA LEU A 15 1.42 -28.19 26.50
C LEU A 15 1.94 -27.76 25.12
N ASN A 16 3.20 -28.06 24.88
CA ASN A 16 3.81 -27.95 23.55
C ASN A 16 3.52 -29.22 22.73
N GLN A 17 3.52 -29.11 21.40
CA GLN A 17 3.30 -30.25 20.49
C GLN A 17 4.33 -31.40 20.69
N ARG A 18 5.52 -31.07 21.22
CA ARG A 18 6.60 -32.02 21.55
C ARG A 18 6.48 -32.66 22.94
N CYS A 19 5.33 -32.56 23.61
CA CYS A 19 5.14 -33.10 24.95
C CYS A 19 5.16 -34.64 24.98
N THR A 20 5.62 -35.22 26.09
CA THR A 20 5.57 -36.67 26.31
C THR A 20 4.24 -37.10 26.92
N LEU A 21 3.89 -38.39 26.81
CA LEU A 21 2.68 -38.94 27.45
C LEU A 21 2.66 -38.70 28.97
N ILE A 22 3.82 -38.72 29.62
CA ILE A 22 3.97 -38.41 31.06
C ILE A 22 3.53 -36.96 31.34
N GLN A 23 3.99 -36.01 30.52
CA GLN A 23 3.61 -34.60 30.64
C GLN A 23 2.12 -34.38 30.37
N ILE A 24 1.54 -35.11 29.40
CA ILE A 24 0.09 -35.09 29.12
C ILE A 24 -0.71 -35.55 30.35
N ASN A 25 -0.31 -36.67 30.96
CA ASN A 25 -0.95 -37.20 32.17
C ASN A 25 -0.86 -36.23 33.35
N GLN A 26 0.31 -35.62 33.56
CA GLN A 26 0.52 -34.64 34.64
C GLN A 26 -0.30 -33.36 34.42
N ALA A 27 -0.31 -32.84 33.19
CA ALA A 27 -1.08 -31.65 32.84
C ALA A 27 -2.59 -31.88 32.99
N TYR A 28 -3.09 -33.04 32.58
CA TYR A 28 -4.49 -33.41 32.78
C TYR A 28 -4.86 -33.39 34.26
N LYS A 29 -4.09 -34.06 35.14
CA LYS A 29 -4.34 -34.06 36.59
C LYS A 29 -4.37 -32.64 37.17
N LYS A 30 -3.40 -31.80 36.77
CA LYS A 30 -3.32 -30.40 37.22
C LYS A 30 -4.54 -29.58 36.77
N MET A 31 -4.95 -29.72 35.52
CA MET A 31 -6.07 -28.95 34.95
C MET A 31 -7.44 -29.45 35.44
N ALA A 32 -7.59 -30.76 35.62
CA ALA A 32 -8.78 -31.39 36.19
C ALA A 32 -9.03 -30.93 37.63
N LEU A 33 -7.98 -30.83 38.45
CA LEU A 33 -8.09 -30.31 39.82
C LEU A 33 -8.42 -28.82 39.85
N LYS A 34 -7.88 -28.04 38.91
CA LYS A 34 -8.14 -26.59 38.82
C LYS A 34 -9.59 -26.30 38.44
N TRP A 35 -10.14 -27.05 37.50
CA TRP A 35 -11.50 -26.83 36.97
C TRP A 35 -12.53 -27.85 37.49
N HIS A 36 -12.27 -28.49 38.63
CA HIS A 36 -13.24 -29.41 39.21
C HIS A 36 -14.51 -28.65 39.67
N PRO A 37 -15.73 -29.14 39.37
CA PRO A 37 -16.97 -28.46 39.75
C PRO A 37 -17.12 -28.30 41.27
N ASP A 38 -16.64 -29.27 42.06
CA ASP A 38 -16.71 -29.20 43.53
C ASP A 38 -15.86 -28.09 44.15
N LYS A 39 -14.73 -27.73 43.51
CA LYS A 39 -13.85 -26.66 44.00
C LYS A 39 -14.25 -25.28 43.50
N ASN A 40 -15.07 -25.21 42.45
CA ASN A 40 -15.48 -23.98 41.79
C ASN A 40 -16.98 -23.73 41.96
N LEU A 41 -17.44 -23.66 43.22
CA LEU A 41 -18.86 -23.56 43.58
C LEU A 41 -19.56 -22.33 42.99
N ASN A 42 -18.82 -21.24 42.75
CA ASN A 42 -19.34 -19.98 42.20
C ASN A 42 -19.39 -19.97 40.66
N GLN A 43 -18.70 -20.88 39.98
CA GLN A 43 -18.59 -20.93 38.51
C GLN A 43 -18.74 -22.37 38.00
N LYS A 44 -19.72 -23.11 38.54
CA LYS A 44 -19.89 -24.54 38.28
C LYS A 44 -20.07 -24.86 36.80
N GLU A 45 -20.83 -24.06 36.06
CA GLU A 45 -21.08 -24.29 34.63
C GLU A 45 -19.81 -24.11 33.79
N LEU A 46 -19.06 -23.04 34.01
CA LEU A 46 -17.78 -22.78 33.32
C LEU A 46 -16.74 -23.85 33.66
N ALA A 47 -16.64 -24.22 34.94
CA ALA A 47 -15.76 -25.29 35.39
C ALA A 47 -16.12 -26.62 34.74
N HIS A 48 -17.41 -26.98 34.66
CA HIS A 48 -17.88 -28.18 34.00
C HIS A 48 -17.55 -28.20 32.50
N GLN A 49 -17.83 -27.11 31.78
CA GLN A 49 -17.51 -27.01 30.35
C GLN A 49 -16.01 -27.13 30.08
N LEU A 50 -15.18 -26.46 30.88
CA LEU A 50 -13.72 -26.54 30.75
C LEU A 50 -13.20 -27.92 31.10
N PHE A 51 -13.73 -28.55 32.16
CA PHE A 51 -13.40 -29.91 32.54
C PHE A 51 -13.70 -30.92 31.43
N LEU A 52 -14.86 -30.81 30.78
CA LEU A 52 -15.21 -31.63 29.62
C LEU A 52 -14.21 -31.43 28.45
N LYS A 53 -13.86 -30.18 28.14
CA LYS A 53 -12.87 -29.88 27.09
C LYS A 53 -11.48 -30.42 27.44
N ILE A 54 -11.06 -30.33 28.71
CA ILE A 54 -9.79 -30.87 29.22
C ILE A 54 -9.78 -32.40 29.10
N LYS A 55 -10.89 -33.06 29.45
CA LYS A 55 -11.05 -34.52 29.30
C LYS A 55 -10.98 -34.94 27.83
N GLN A 56 -11.71 -34.26 26.95
CA GLN A 56 -11.67 -34.51 25.50
C GLN A 56 -10.27 -34.29 24.92
N ALA A 57 -9.57 -33.22 25.34
CA ALA A 57 -8.18 -32.96 24.94
C ALA A 57 -7.25 -34.10 25.35
N PHE A 58 -7.38 -34.59 26.58
CA PHE A 58 -6.59 -35.69 27.11
C PHE A 58 -6.85 -37.00 26.36
N GLU A 59 -8.11 -37.38 26.15
CA GLU A 59 -8.47 -38.60 25.42
C GLU A 59 -7.96 -38.56 23.98
N PHE A 60 -7.96 -37.39 23.36
CA PHE A 60 -7.43 -37.19 22.02
C PHE A 60 -5.91 -37.29 21.96
N LEU A 61 -5.20 -36.67 22.91
CA LEU A 61 -3.72 -36.67 22.95
C LEU A 61 -3.12 -37.98 23.44
N LYS A 62 -3.89 -38.77 24.19
CA LYS A 62 -3.51 -40.11 24.64
C LYS A 62 -3.50 -41.14 23.50
N ASP A 63 -4.31 -40.91 22.47
CA ASP A 63 -4.42 -41.77 21.29
C ASP A 63 -3.35 -41.36 20.26
N ASP A 64 -2.30 -42.18 20.14
CA ASP A 64 -1.15 -41.91 19.28
C ASP A 64 -1.55 -41.71 17.80
N GLN A 65 -2.54 -42.45 17.30
CA GLN A 65 -2.99 -42.31 15.91
C GLN A 65 -3.70 -40.98 15.68
N LYS A 66 -4.57 -40.56 16.61
CA LYS A 66 -5.25 -39.26 16.53
C LYS A 66 -4.26 -38.11 16.65
N ARG A 67 -3.30 -38.24 17.56
CA ARG A 67 -2.24 -37.26 17.77
C ARG A 67 -1.37 -37.08 16.52
N ASP A 68 -0.88 -38.17 15.95
CA ASP A 68 -0.04 -38.12 14.74
C ASP A 68 -0.78 -37.51 13.54
N ASN A 69 -2.04 -37.91 13.32
CA ASN A 69 -2.87 -37.33 12.26
C ASN A 69 -3.10 -35.83 12.45
N TYR A 70 -3.35 -35.39 13.68
CA TYR A 70 -3.52 -33.98 14.02
C TYR A 70 -2.24 -33.19 13.79
N ASP A 71 -1.10 -33.70 14.24
CA ASP A 71 0.20 -33.05 14.10
C ASP A 71 0.59 -32.93 12.62
N LYS A 72 0.38 -33.99 11.82
CA LYS A 72 0.56 -33.96 10.36
C LYS A 72 -0.35 -32.94 9.69
N GLN A 73 -1.63 -32.89 10.05
CA GLN A 73 -2.56 -31.92 9.48
C GLN A 73 -2.16 -30.48 9.85
N MET A 74 -1.75 -30.24 11.09
CA MET A 74 -1.29 -28.94 11.55
C MET A 74 0.00 -28.51 10.85
N ALA A 75 0.95 -29.42 10.66
CA ALA A 75 2.16 -29.15 9.90
C ALA A 75 1.84 -28.77 8.44
N ARG A 76 0.93 -29.50 7.77
CA ARG A 76 0.47 -29.17 6.42
C ARG A 76 -0.19 -27.80 6.34
N LYS A 77 -1.10 -27.49 7.29
CA LYS A 77 -1.77 -26.18 7.36
C LYS A 77 -0.76 -25.04 7.57
N LYS A 78 0.21 -25.22 8.48
CA LYS A 78 1.29 -24.24 8.72
C LYS A 78 2.15 -24.04 7.48
N ALA A 79 2.51 -25.11 6.78
CA ALA A 79 3.30 -25.04 5.55
C ALA A 79 2.54 -24.29 4.43
N ALA A 80 1.28 -24.63 4.20
CA ALA A 80 0.44 -23.97 3.20
C ALA A 80 0.27 -22.47 3.50
N MET A 81 0.01 -22.11 4.76
CA MET A 81 -0.09 -20.71 5.18
C MET A 81 1.23 -19.94 4.98
N ALA A 82 2.36 -20.57 5.32
CA ALA A 82 3.68 -19.97 5.12
C ALA A 82 3.99 -19.75 3.63
N GLU A 83 3.62 -20.69 2.76
CA GLU A 83 3.77 -20.56 1.31
C GLU A 83 2.88 -19.44 0.75
N GLU A 84 1.62 -19.36 1.19
CA GLU A 84 0.71 -18.30 0.79
C GLU A 84 1.24 -16.91 1.18
N LEU A 85 1.75 -16.77 2.41
CA LEU A 85 2.35 -15.52 2.87
C LEU A 85 3.56 -15.12 2.03
N LYS A 86 4.45 -16.08 1.72
CA LYS A 86 5.59 -15.84 0.82
C LYS A 86 5.13 -15.36 -0.55
N ARG A 87 4.09 -15.98 -1.12
CA ARG A 87 3.52 -15.61 -2.42
C ARG A 87 2.92 -14.20 -2.39
N LYS A 88 2.16 -13.86 -1.35
CA LYS A 88 1.60 -12.51 -1.15
C LYS A 88 2.71 -11.46 -1.08
N ASN A 89 3.72 -11.68 -0.24
CA ASN A 89 4.86 -10.77 -0.09
C ASN A 89 5.62 -10.58 -1.42
N LEU A 90 5.84 -11.66 -2.18
CA LEU A 90 6.49 -11.59 -3.49
C LEU A 90 5.66 -10.76 -4.49
N ASN A 91 4.34 -11.00 -4.53
CA ASN A 91 3.43 -10.26 -5.40
C ASN A 91 3.38 -8.78 -5.04
N GLU A 92 3.35 -8.44 -3.75
CA GLU A 92 3.42 -7.05 -3.29
C GLU A 92 4.73 -6.38 -3.67
N ARG A 93 5.87 -7.04 -3.47
CA ARG A 93 7.18 -6.53 -3.90
C ARG A 93 7.21 -6.26 -5.41
N ARG A 94 6.67 -7.19 -6.21
CA ARG A 94 6.55 -7.03 -7.67
C ARG A 94 5.65 -5.85 -8.03
N ARG A 95 4.50 -5.71 -7.38
CA ARG A 95 3.56 -4.58 -7.58
C ARG A 95 4.22 -3.24 -7.26
N LYS A 96 4.84 -3.10 -6.08
CA LYS A 96 5.55 -1.88 -5.67
C LYS A 96 6.66 -1.51 -6.65
N ARG A 97 7.46 -2.50 -7.09
CA ARG A 97 8.51 -2.28 -8.09
C ARG A 97 7.95 -1.81 -9.43
N ASN A 98 6.87 -2.45 -9.90
CA ASN A 98 6.25 -2.08 -11.17
C ASN A 98 5.60 -0.70 -11.10
N GLN A 99 4.95 -0.36 -9.98
CA GLN A 99 4.37 0.96 -9.73
C GLN A 99 5.45 2.03 -9.71
N PHE A 100 6.56 1.80 -9.01
CA PHE A 100 7.69 2.74 -8.98
C PHE A 100 8.29 2.97 -10.38
N LYS A 101 8.45 1.91 -11.17
CA LYS A 101 8.91 2.03 -12.57
C LYS A 101 7.90 2.79 -13.45
N ALA A 102 6.60 2.56 -13.26
CA ALA A 102 5.57 3.28 -13.99
C ALA A 102 5.55 4.76 -13.63
N GLN A 103 5.69 5.09 -12.34
CA GLN A 103 5.79 6.47 -11.84
C GLN A 103 6.98 7.19 -12.47
N GLN A 104 8.17 6.59 -12.42
CA GLN A 104 9.35 7.18 -13.06
C GLN A 104 9.15 7.45 -14.55
N ARG A 105 8.54 6.51 -15.28
CA ARG A 105 8.23 6.69 -16.71
C ARG A 105 7.27 7.85 -16.94
N ALA A 106 6.21 7.95 -16.13
CA ALA A 106 5.26 9.05 -16.20
C ALA A 106 5.94 10.40 -15.90
N ASP A 107 6.78 10.47 -14.86
CA ASP A 107 7.51 11.67 -14.48
C ASP A 107 8.49 12.09 -15.60
N THR A 108 9.20 11.14 -16.22
CA THR A 108 10.09 11.44 -17.36
C THR A 108 9.32 11.94 -18.58
N ALA A 109 8.15 11.35 -18.88
CA ALA A 109 7.31 11.79 -19.99
C ALA A 109 6.72 13.18 -19.75
N ALA A 110 6.29 13.49 -18.51
CA ALA A 110 5.82 14.81 -18.13
C ALA A 110 6.92 15.87 -18.27
N ARG A 111 8.15 15.57 -17.84
CA ARG A 111 9.30 16.46 -18.03
C ARG A 111 9.59 16.73 -19.50
N GLN A 112 9.56 15.70 -20.35
CA GLN A 112 9.76 15.86 -21.78
C GLN A 112 8.68 16.72 -22.43
N ARG A 113 7.40 16.52 -22.07
CA ARG A 113 6.30 17.37 -22.55
C ARG A 113 6.51 18.83 -22.14
N ASN A 114 6.78 19.09 -20.86
CA ASN A 114 7.03 20.45 -20.38
C ASN A 114 8.23 21.11 -21.09
N LEU A 115 9.26 20.34 -21.44
CA LEU A 115 10.40 20.84 -22.22
C LEU A 115 9.99 21.25 -23.64
N ILE A 116 9.20 20.42 -24.32
CA ILE A 116 8.67 20.71 -25.65
C ILE A 116 7.78 21.96 -25.60
N ASP A 117 6.85 22.02 -24.65
CA ASP A 117 5.95 23.16 -24.47
C ASP A 117 6.75 24.45 -24.23
N LEU A 118 7.81 24.38 -23.42
CA LEU A 118 8.70 25.52 -23.16
C LEU A 118 9.45 25.97 -24.42
N GLU A 119 9.92 25.04 -25.26
CA GLU A 119 10.58 25.36 -26.52
C GLU A 119 9.61 26.02 -27.52
N GLU A 120 8.38 25.52 -27.62
CA GLU A 120 7.34 26.13 -28.46
C GLU A 120 7.02 27.56 -28.00
N LEU A 121 6.88 27.77 -26.68
CA LEU A 121 6.60 29.07 -26.10
C LEU A 121 7.75 30.05 -26.32
N LYS A 122 9.00 29.59 -26.23
CA LYS A 122 10.18 30.38 -26.60
C LYS A 122 10.15 30.79 -28.07
N ARG A 123 9.85 29.87 -28.99
CA ARG A 123 9.75 30.17 -30.43
C ARG A 123 8.64 31.17 -30.73
N ALA A 124 7.48 31.04 -30.09
CA ALA A 124 6.38 31.98 -30.23
C ALA A 124 6.78 33.38 -29.75
N ASN A 125 7.45 33.48 -28.59
CA ASN A 125 7.95 34.75 -28.07
C ASN A 125 8.97 35.41 -29.01
N GLU A 126 9.85 34.65 -29.66
CA GLU A 126 10.79 35.21 -30.63
C GLU A 126 10.09 35.77 -31.87
N LYS A 127 9.10 35.05 -32.42
CA LYS A 127 8.28 35.57 -33.52
C LYS A 127 7.59 36.87 -33.15
N LEU A 128 6.99 36.91 -31.97
CA LEU A 128 6.27 38.08 -31.46
C LEU A 128 7.22 39.27 -31.25
N LYS A 129 8.46 39.02 -30.81
CA LYS A 129 9.51 40.05 -30.73
C LYS A 129 9.86 40.63 -32.11
N GLU A 130 10.02 39.80 -33.13
CA GLU A 130 10.31 40.27 -34.49
C GLU A 130 9.12 41.04 -35.09
N GLU A 131 7.89 40.61 -34.82
CA GLU A 131 6.69 41.37 -35.20
C GLU A 131 6.65 42.75 -34.54
N ILE A 132 6.90 42.83 -33.22
CA ILE A 132 6.99 44.12 -32.50
C ILE A 132 8.04 45.01 -33.14
N LYS A 133 9.22 44.47 -33.45
CA LYS A 133 10.32 45.21 -34.08
C LYS A 133 9.93 45.76 -35.45
N ASN A 134 9.23 44.96 -36.25
CA ASN A 134 8.72 45.40 -37.56
C ASN A 134 7.67 46.51 -37.42
N ILE A 135 6.75 46.40 -36.46
CA ILE A 135 5.74 47.42 -36.17
C ILE A 135 6.41 48.73 -35.74
N ILE A 136 7.39 48.69 -34.83
CA ILE A 136 8.14 49.87 -34.40
C ILE A 136 8.77 50.57 -35.62
N LYS A 137 9.40 49.81 -36.51
CA LYS A 137 10.03 50.35 -37.73
C LYS A 137 9.02 51.05 -38.64
N ILE A 138 7.80 50.51 -38.75
CA ILE A 138 6.71 51.12 -39.51
C ILE A 138 6.25 52.42 -38.83
N ILE A 139 6.09 52.41 -37.50
CA ILE A 139 5.70 53.59 -36.72
C ILE A 139 6.74 54.71 -36.88
N GLU A 140 8.03 54.42 -36.74
CA GLU A 140 9.12 55.39 -36.92
C GLU A 140 9.10 56.02 -38.31
N LYS A 141 8.92 55.20 -39.35
CA LYS A 141 8.86 55.67 -40.74
C LYS A 141 7.66 56.60 -40.97
N THR A 142 6.51 56.22 -40.44
CA THR A 142 5.28 57.02 -40.49
C THR A 142 5.44 58.34 -39.72
N HIS A 143 6.04 58.29 -38.53
CA HIS A 143 6.28 59.47 -37.71
C HIS A 143 7.20 60.47 -38.42
N LYS A 144 8.29 59.99 -39.02
CA LYS A 144 9.22 60.83 -39.81
C LYS A 144 8.53 61.48 -41.00
N SER A 145 7.71 60.73 -41.73
CA SER A 145 6.92 61.29 -42.84
C SER A 145 5.95 62.37 -42.36
N ASN A 146 5.25 62.15 -41.24
CA ASN A 146 4.32 63.13 -40.68
C ASN A 146 5.05 64.40 -40.22
N GLN A 147 6.22 64.28 -39.59
CA GLN A 147 7.05 65.42 -39.20
C GLN A 147 7.44 66.27 -40.41
N GLN A 148 7.89 65.65 -41.51
CA GLN A 148 8.22 66.36 -42.75
C GLN A 148 7.00 67.13 -43.31
N THR A 149 5.82 66.52 -43.28
CA THR A 149 4.58 67.17 -43.72
C THR A 149 4.22 68.37 -42.84
N ILE A 150 4.32 68.23 -41.51
CA ILE A 150 4.07 69.32 -40.56
C ILE A 150 5.05 70.48 -40.82
N GLU A 151 6.33 70.18 -40.99
CA GLU A 151 7.38 71.17 -41.21
C GLU A 151 7.16 71.94 -42.53
N TYR A 152 6.77 71.24 -43.59
CA TYR A 152 6.35 71.85 -44.86
C TYR A 152 5.17 72.81 -44.67
N LEU A 153 4.11 72.37 -43.99
CA LEU A 153 2.91 73.18 -43.75
C LEU A 153 3.24 74.42 -42.90
N GLN A 154 4.07 74.29 -41.87
CA GLN A 154 4.53 75.41 -41.04
C GLN A 154 5.36 76.43 -41.83
N LYS A 155 6.22 75.97 -42.76
CA LYS A 155 7.00 76.84 -43.64
C LYS A 155 6.09 77.59 -44.61
N LYS A 156 5.11 76.91 -45.20
CA LYS A 156 4.11 77.52 -46.09
C LYS A 156 3.24 78.57 -45.38
N LEU A 157 2.80 78.29 -44.15
CA LEU A 157 2.05 79.23 -43.31
C LEU A 157 2.86 80.48 -42.95
N ARG A 158 4.16 80.34 -42.64
CA ARG A 158 5.05 81.49 -42.40
C ARG A 158 5.16 82.40 -43.62
N ASN A 159 5.22 81.84 -44.82
CA ASN A 159 5.36 82.61 -46.05
C ASN A 159 4.06 83.32 -46.48
N MET A 160 2.90 82.95 -45.93
CA MET A 160 1.60 83.60 -46.21
C MET A 160 1.21 84.70 -45.21
N LYS A 161 1.98 84.90 -44.13
CA LYS A 161 1.70 85.91 -43.09
C LYS A 161 2.45 87.24 -43.31
N PHE A 162 2.99 87.47 -44.50
CA PHE A 162 3.54 88.73 -44.99
C PHE A 162 2.73 89.20 -46.20
#